data_AF-A0A4Q3YS57-F1
#
_entry.id   AF-A0A4Q3YS57-F1
#
_cell.length_a   1.000
_cell.length_b   1.000
_cell.length_c   1.000
_cell.angle_alpha   90.00
_cell.angle_beta   90.00
_cell.angle_gamma   90.00
#
_symmetry.space_group_name_H-M   'P 1'
#
loop_
_entity.id
_entity.type
_entity.pdbx_description
1 polymer ?
#
loop_
_entity_poly.entity_id
_entity_poly.type
_entity_poly.pdbx_seq_one_letter_code
_entity_poly.pdbx_strand_id
1 'polypeptide(L)'
;MLAGEYALDLLEGEDLRQAQELAARDGAFRAEVDHWQGSFANLFDTDPVTPPASVLRGVEAQIFSRTKRSWRDFLPDFESRGAVIAIVAVKVVLIAALVWVLALR
;
A
#
# COMPACT_ATOMS: atom_id res chain seq x y z
N MET A 1 -22.46 -22.74 7.83
CA MET A 1 -22.22 -21.97 9.08
C MET A 1 -21.01 -21.07 8.94
N LEU A 2 -19.83 -21.60 8.56
CA LEU A 2 -18.61 -20.81 8.34
C LEU A 2 -18.81 -19.53 7.51
N ALA A 3 -19.52 -19.60 6.37
CA ALA A 3 -19.80 -18.43 5.53
C ALA A 3 -20.63 -17.34 6.23
N GLY A 4 -21.57 -17.72 7.10
CA GLY A 4 -22.40 -16.78 7.86
C GLY A 4 -21.64 -16.11 8.99
N GLU A 5 -20.79 -16.85 9.70
CA GLU A 5 -19.89 -16.29 10.73
C GLU A 5 -18.82 -15.40 10.11
N TYR A 6 -18.30 -15.78 8.95
CA TYR A 6 -17.40 -14.95 8.15
C TYR A 6 -18.08 -13.65 7.70
N ALA A 7 -19.35 -13.71 7.28
CA ALA A 7 -20.12 -12.53 6.89
C ALA A 7 -20.36 -11.53 8.03
N LEU A 8 -20.34 -11.99 9.30
CA LEU A 8 -20.46 -11.17 10.49
C LEU A 8 -19.12 -10.80 11.14
N ASP A 9 -18.00 -11.20 10.52
CA ASP A 9 -16.63 -10.98 11.04
C ASP A 9 -16.42 -11.55 12.45
N LEU A 10 -16.97 -12.75 12.72
CA LEU A 10 -16.90 -13.42 14.03
C LEU A 10 -15.82 -14.51 14.12
N LEU A 11 -15.18 -14.83 13.00
CA LEU A 11 -14.21 -15.92 12.94
C LEU A 11 -12.83 -15.48 13.43
N GLU A 12 -12.12 -16.40 14.08
CA GLU A 12 -10.77 -16.19 14.58
C GLU A 12 -9.84 -17.36 14.20
N GLY A 13 -8.53 -17.13 14.29
CA GLY A 13 -7.51 -18.17 14.15
C GLY A 13 -7.61 -18.95 12.83
N GLU A 14 -7.71 -20.27 12.94
CA GLU A 14 -7.69 -21.19 11.81
C GLU A 14 -8.96 -21.11 10.96
N ASP A 15 -10.13 -20.92 11.58
CA ASP A 15 -11.40 -20.83 10.88
C ASP A 15 -11.45 -19.56 10.02
N LEU A 16 -10.91 -18.45 10.52
CA LEU A 16 -10.78 -17.22 9.74
C LEU A 16 -9.87 -17.43 8.53
N ARG A 17 -8.72 -18.09 8.72
CA ARG A 17 -7.78 -18.40 7.62
C ARG A 17 -8.44 -19.29 6.57
N GLN A 18 -9.15 -20.33 6.99
CA GLN A 18 -9.88 -21.22 6.09
C GLN A 18 -10.94 -20.46 5.30
N ALA A 19 -11.76 -19.63 5.97
CA ALA A 19 -12.80 -18.84 5.32
C ALA A 19 -12.21 -17.85 4.29
N GLN A 20 -11.07 -17.22 4.59
CA GLN A 20 -10.35 -16.35 3.66
C GLN A 20 -9.86 -17.11 2.41
N GLU A 21 -9.31 -18.31 2.59
CA GLU A 21 -8.86 -19.15 1.47
C GLU A 21 -10.03 -19.60 0.58
N LEU A 22 -11.15 -19.98 1.18
CA LEU A 22 -12.38 -20.33 0.47
C LEU A 22 -12.96 -19.12 -0.25
N ALA A 23 -13.07 -17.97 0.39
CA ALA A 23 -13.54 -16.73 -0.23
C ALA A 23 -12.71 -16.34 -1.46
N ALA A 24 -11.39 -16.60 -1.44
CA ALA A 24 -10.52 -16.29 -2.56
C ALA A 24 -10.65 -17.25 -3.75
N ARG A 25 -11.07 -18.51 -3.54
CA ARG A 25 -10.93 -19.59 -4.54
C ARG A 25 -12.22 -20.31 -4.89
N ASP A 26 -13.20 -20.32 -4.00
CA ASP A 26 -14.46 -21.04 -4.14
C ASP A 26 -15.60 -20.07 -4.48
N GLY A 27 -16.24 -20.30 -5.62
CA GLY A 27 -17.40 -19.51 -6.06
C GLY A 27 -18.68 -19.83 -5.27
N ALA A 28 -18.87 -21.08 -4.85
CA ALA A 28 -20.04 -21.47 -4.07
C ALA A 28 -20.00 -20.88 -2.67
N PHE A 29 -18.80 -20.87 -2.04
CA PHE A 29 -18.61 -20.23 -0.75
C PHE A 29 -18.91 -18.73 -0.81
N ARG A 30 -18.43 -18.03 -1.85
CA ARG A 30 -18.76 -16.61 -2.06
C ARG A 30 -20.26 -16.38 -2.22
N ALA A 31 -20.95 -17.23 -2.98
CA ALA A 31 -22.41 -17.13 -3.11
C ALA A 31 -23.14 -17.33 -1.77
N GLU A 32 -22.64 -18.19 -0.89
CA GLU A 32 -23.19 -18.36 0.46
C GLU A 32 -22.93 -17.12 1.34
N VAL A 33 -21.73 -16.52 1.27
CA VAL A 33 -21.41 -15.26 1.96
C VAL A 33 -22.33 -14.14 1.49
N ASP A 34 -22.52 -13.97 0.19
CA ASP A 34 -23.41 -12.96 -0.39
C ASP A 34 -24.87 -13.16 0.08
N HIS A 35 -25.33 -14.41 0.13
CA HIS A 35 -26.66 -14.74 0.66
C HIS A 35 -26.83 -14.31 2.12
N TRP A 36 -25.85 -14.59 2.97
CA TRP A 36 -25.87 -14.18 4.38
C TRP A 36 -25.81 -12.66 4.53
N GLN A 37 -24.90 -11.98 3.83
CA GLN A 37 -24.81 -10.51 3.85
C GLN A 37 -26.12 -9.84 3.43
N GLY A 38 -26.76 -10.33 2.35
CA GLY A 38 -28.07 -9.84 1.93
C GLY A 38 -29.18 -10.10 2.96
N SER A 39 -29.14 -11.24 3.64
CA SER A 39 -30.08 -11.55 4.72
C SER A 39 -29.91 -10.61 5.92
N PHE A 40 -28.66 -10.30 6.29
CA PHE A 40 -28.35 -9.38 7.39
C PHE A 40 -28.62 -7.91 7.06
N ALA A 41 -28.49 -7.50 5.80
CA ALA A 41 -28.80 -6.13 5.38
C ALA A 41 -30.23 -5.71 5.79
N ASN A 42 -31.18 -6.65 5.77
CA ASN A 42 -32.57 -6.40 6.19
C ASN A 42 -32.73 -6.17 7.70
N LEU A 43 -31.72 -6.49 8.52
CA LEU A 43 -31.75 -6.23 9.96
C LEU A 43 -31.36 -4.78 10.28
N PHE A 44 -30.71 -4.09 9.34
CA PHE A 44 -30.29 -2.70 9.50
C PHE A 44 -31.38 -1.75 8.99
N ASP A 45 -32.43 -1.59 9.79
CA ASP A 45 -33.39 -0.48 9.66
C ASP A 45 -33.02 0.60 10.68
N THR A 46 -31.97 1.37 10.37
CA THR A 46 -31.43 2.41 11.26
C THR A 46 -31.43 3.78 10.61
N ASP A 47 -31.68 4.81 11.42
CA ASP A 47 -31.64 6.19 10.94
C ASP A 47 -30.21 6.57 10.50
N PRO A 48 -30.04 7.18 9.31
CA PRO A 48 -28.73 7.62 8.85
C PRO A 48 -28.09 8.63 9.80
N VAL A 49 -26.88 8.33 10.27
CA VAL A 49 -26.07 9.27 11.05
C VAL A 49 -25.15 10.03 10.09
N THR A 50 -25.22 11.37 10.10
CA THR A 50 -24.35 12.20 9.26
C THR A 50 -22.93 12.23 9.83
N PRO A 51 -21.92 11.71 9.13
CA PRO A 51 -20.54 11.77 9.59
C PRO A 51 -19.96 13.19 9.42
N PRO A 52 -18.90 13.56 10.17
CA PRO A 52 -18.18 14.81 9.93
C PRO A 52 -17.61 14.88 8.50
N ALA A 53 -17.63 16.06 7.89
CA ALA A 53 -17.09 16.28 6.53
C ALA A 53 -15.58 15.99 6.38
N SER A 54 -14.84 15.85 7.48
CA SER A 54 -13.46 15.38 7.47
C SER A 54 -13.31 13.90 7.11
N VAL A 55 -14.33 13.07 7.39
CA VAL A 55 -14.28 11.62 7.18
C VAL A 55 -14.13 11.30 5.69
N LEU A 56 -14.98 11.89 4.84
CA LEU A 56 -14.90 11.68 3.39
C LEU A 56 -13.53 12.11 2.84
N ARG A 57 -13.05 13.30 3.23
CA ARG A 57 -11.72 13.79 2.83
C ARG A 57 -10.58 12.87 3.28
N GLY A 58 -10.69 12.28 4.46
CA GLY A 58 -9.70 11.32 4.98
C GLY A 58 -9.68 10.01 4.17
N VAL A 59 -10.87 9.47 3.86
CA VAL A 59 -11.03 8.27 3.02
C VAL A 59 -10.45 8.50 1.63
N GLU A 60 -10.80 9.63 0.99
CA GLU A 60 -10.28 9.99 -0.32
C GLU A 60 -8.75 10.12 -0.32
N ALA A 61 -8.18 10.76 0.71
CA ALA A 61 -6.74 10.88 0.84
C ALA A 61 -6.07 9.50 1.02
N GLN A 62 -6.68 8.56 1.75
CA GLN A 62 -6.10 7.24 1.96
C GLN A 62 -6.15 6.37 0.70
N ILE A 63 -7.28 6.38 -0.01
CA ILE A 63 -7.48 5.54 -1.21
C ILE A 63 -6.78 6.12 -2.44
N PHE A 64 -6.81 7.45 -2.60
CA PHE A 64 -6.37 8.11 -3.84
C PHE A 64 -5.09 8.92 -3.68
N SER A 65 -4.42 8.91 -2.51
CA SER A 65 -3.10 9.54 -2.44
C SER A 65 -2.14 8.82 -3.38
N ARG A 66 -1.73 9.52 -4.46
CA ARG A 66 -0.48 9.18 -5.13
C ARG A 66 0.60 9.40 -4.09
N THR A 67 1.30 8.35 -3.70
CA THR A 67 2.53 8.46 -2.90
C THR A 67 3.36 9.57 -3.50
N LYS A 68 3.40 10.74 -2.84
CA LYS A 68 4.24 11.84 -3.26
C LYS A 68 5.65 11.38 -2.96
N ARG A 69 6.28 10.74 -3.96
CA ARG A 69 7.65 10.28 -3.89
C ARG A 69 8.48 11.46 -3.42
N SER A 70 8.94 11.38 -2.18
CA SER A 70 9.73 12.45 -1.57
C SER A 70 11.01 12.53 -2.37
N TRP A 71 11.57 13.72 -2.55
CA TRP A 71 12.92 13.84 -3.12
C TRP A 71 13.94 13.02 -2.31
N ARG A 72 13.63 12.75 -1.02
CA ARG A 72 14.41 11.89 -0.14
C ARG A 72 14.39 10.41 -0.56
N ASP A 73 13.36 9.96 -1.27
CA ASP A 73 13.28 8.61 -1.84
C ASP A 73 14.22 8.45 -3.06
N PHE A 74 14.79 9.55 -3.56
CA PHE A 74 15.86 9.54 -4.56
C PHE A 74 17.27 9.63 -3.94
N LEU A 75 17.38 9.81 -2.62
CA LEU A 75 18.67 9.69 -1.96
C LEU A 75 19.00 8.20 -1.87
N PRO A 76 20.17 7.76 -2.38
CA PRO A 76 20.60 6.39 -2.20
C PRO A 76 20.78 6.10 -0.70
N ASP A 77 20.39 4.89 -0.27
CA ASP A 77 20.57 4.42 1.09
C ASP A 77 22.02 4.67 1.55
N PHE A 78 22.15 5.17 2.77
CA PHE A 78 23.41 5.68 3.31
C PHE A 78 24.54 4.62 3.42
N GLU A 79 24.21 3.35 3.24
CA GLU A 79 25.13 2.23 3.14
C GLU A 79 26.01 2.30 1.87
N SER A 80 25.52 2.93 0.81
CA SER A 80 26.25 3.12 -0.46
C SER A 80 27.07 4.41 -0.55
N ARG A 81 27.19 5.17 0.55
CA ARG A 81 27.91 6.47 0.60
C ARG A 81 29.35 6.37 0.09
N GLY A 82 30.05 5.27 0.37
CA GLY A 82 31.43 5.06 -0.10
C GLY A 82 31.53 5.01 -1.63
N ALA A 83 30.57 4.36 -2.29
CA ALA A 83 30.55 4.23 -3.75
C ALA A 83 30.22 5.56 -4.44
N VAL A 84 29.27 6.34 -3.89
CA VAL A 84 28.91 7.65 -4.44
C VAL A 84 30.07 8.64 -4.33
N ILE A 85 30.73 8.69 -3.17
CA ILE A 85 31.91 9.55 -2.97
C ILE A 85 33.04 9.15 -3.93
N ALA A 86 33.28 7.86 -4.12
CA ALA A 86 34.30 7.37 -5.05
C ALA A 86 34.00 7.79 -6.51
N ILE A 87 32.75 7.64 -6.97
CA ILE A 87 32.36 8.05 -8.33
C ILE A 87 32.52 9.56 -8.53
N VAL A 88 32.09 10.37 -7.55
CA VAL A 88 32.24 11.84 -7.63
C VAL A 88 33.72 12.23 -7.65
N ALA A 89 34.54 11.65 -6.78
CA ALA A 89 35.98 11.92 -6.74
C ALA A 89 36.65 11.57 -8.08
N VAL A 90 36.35 10.39 -8.64
CA VAL A 90 36.86 9.99 -9.96
C VAL A 90 36.45 10.97 -11.05
N LYS A 91 35.18 11.41 -11.06
CA LYS A 91 34.71 12.40 -12.04
C LYS A 91 35.41 13.74 -11.89
N VAL A 92 35.60 14.23 -10.67
CA VAL A 92 36.32 15.49 -10.40
C VAL A 92 37.76 15.41 -10.88
N VAL A 93 38.45 14.31 -10.59
CA VAL A 93 39.84 14.09 -11.04
C VAL A 93 39.93 14.04 -12.55
N LEU A 94 39.03 13.33 -13.22
CA LEU A 94 38.98 13.26 -14.69
C LEU A 94 38.75 14.63 -15.32
N ILE A 95 37.83 15.43 -14.77
CA ILE A 95 37.56 16.79 -15.25
C ILE A 95 38.80 17.67 -15.05
N ALA A 96 39.43 17.62 -13.87
CA ALA A 96 40.64 18.39 -13.60
C ALA A 96 41.80 18.02 -14.53
N ALA A 97 42.00 16.71 -14.79
CA ALA A 97 43.01 16.23 -15.72
C ALA A 97 42.73 16.69 -17.16
N LEU A 98 41.48 16.64 -17.60
CA LEU A 98 41.08 17.09 -18.93
C LEU A 98 41.30 18.59 -19.10
N VAL A 99 40.92 19.40 -18.10
CA VAL A 99 41.19 20.84 -18.08
C VAL A 99 42.69 21.13 -18.14
N TRP A 100 43.50 20.40 -17.37
CA TRP A 100 44.95 20.56 -17.36
C TRP A 100 45.58 20.23 -18.72
N VAL A 101 45.17 19.14 -19.36
CA VAL A 101 45.64 18.75 -20.69
C VAL A 101 45.24 19.77 -21.75
N LEU A 102 44.03 20.32 -21.68
CA LEU A 102 43.58 21.40 -22.58
C LEU A 102 44.34 22.71 -22.36
N ALA A 103 44.75 23.01 -21.13
CA ALA A 103 45.52 24.21 -20.81
C ALA A 103 47.01 24.12 -21.19
N LEU A 104 47.55 22.91 -21.36
CA LEU A 104 48.94 22.66 -21.74
C LEU A 104 49.18 22.60 -23.27
N ARG A 105 48.12 22.73 -24.07
CA ARG A 105 48.14 22.68 -25.54
C ARG A 105 47.96 24.07 -26.13
#